data_AF-A0A2D7JPV5-F1
#
_entry.id   AF-A0A2D7JPV5-F1
#
_cell.length_a   1.000
_cell.length_b   1.000
_cell.length_c   1.000
_cell.angle_alpha   90.00
_cell.angle_beta   90.00
_cell.angle_gamma   90.00
#
_symmetry.space_group_name_H-M   'P 1'
#
loop_
_entity.id
_entity.type
_entity.pdbx_description
1 polymer ?
#
loop_
_entity_poly.entity_id
_entity_poly.type
_entity_poly.pdbx_seq_one_letter_code
_entity_poly.pdbx_strand_id
1 'polypeptide(L)'
;MSFVPKLLDLVGAKIIWQVPTLGQPVGEQDIDEIIAFWYPSHRAFLDLTKTELSEKNFDLRRRAIEYGVIHRCPDDVIPKPS
;
A
#
# COMPACT_ATOMS: atom_id res chain seq x y z
N MET A 1 -12.94 -2.55 -14.10
CA MET A 1 -11.91 -3.01 -13.15
C MET A 1 -11.00 -1.86 -12.79
N SER A 2 -10.79 -1.61 -11.50
CA SER A 2 -9.91 -0.55 -10.97
C SER A 2 -8.43 -0.79 -11.31
N PHE A 3 -7.61 0.26 -11.30
CA PHE A 3 -6.20 0.19 -11.73
C PHE A 3 -5.32 -0.61 -10.76
N VAL A 4 -5.50 -0.42 -9.45
CA VAL A 4 -4.64 -1.02 -8.42
C VAL A 4 -4.66 -2.55 -8.45
N PRO A 5 -5.81 -3.26 -8.51
CA PRO A 5 -5.81 -4.72 -8.63
C PRO A 5 -5.03 -5.23 -9.85
N LYS A 6 -5.19 -4.62 -11.02
CA LYS A 6 -4.45 -5.00 -12.24
C LYS A 6 -2.93 -4.87 -12.07
N LEU A 7 -2.49 -3.83 -11.37
CA LEU A 7 -1.08 -3.62 -11.07
C LEU A 7 -0.54 -4.72 -10.14
N LEU A 8 -1.33 -5.10 -9.12
CA LEU A 8 -0.93 -6.12 -8.15
C LEU A 8 -0.88 -7.51 -8.76
N ASP A 9 -1.77 -7.83 -9.70
CA ASP A 9 -1.80 -9.10 -10.42
C ASP A 9 -0.46 -9.40 -11.13
N LEU A 10 0.23 -8.36 -11.63
CA LEU A 10 1.53 -8.50 -12.31
C LEU A 10 2.65 -9.05 -11.41
N VAL A 11 2.49 -8.94 -10.09
CA VAL A 11 3.48 -9.39 -9.10
C VAL A 11 2.89 -10.42 -8.12
N GLY A 12 1.71 -10.96 -8.42
CA GLY A 12 1.00 -11.91 -7.56
C GLY A 12 0.59 -11.35 -6.20
N ALA A 13 0.44 -10.03 -6.10
CA ALA A 13 0.02 -9.34 -4.88
C ALA A 13 -1.49 -9.14 -4.84
N LYS A 14 -2.03 -8.73 -3.69
CA LYS A 14 -3.46 -8.43 -3.54
C LYS A 14 -3.71 -7.40 -2.45
N ILE A 15 -4.85 -6.73 -2.54
CA ILE A 15 -5.40 -5.94 -1.44
C ILE A 15 -6.01 -6.92 -0.43
N ILE A 16 -5.66 -6.77 0.85
CA ILE A 16 -6.24 -7.58 1.94
C ILE A 16 -7.34 -6.84 2.70
N TRP A 17 -7.22 -5.51 2.83
CA TRP A 17 -8.26 -4.64 3.34
C TRP A 17 -8.01 -3.18 2.90
N GLN A 18 -9.09 -2.42 2.85
CA GLN A 18 -9.15 -1.01 2.48
C GLN A 18 -10.26 -0.37 3.29
N VAL A 19 -9.93 0.64 4.10
CA VAL A 19 -10.88 1.28 5.03
C VAL A 19 -10.67 2.79 5.08
N PRO A 20 -11.75 3.60 5.10
CA PRO A 20 -11.63 5.03 5.34
C PRO A 20 -11.27 5.30 6.80
N THR A 21 -10.52 6.36 7.05
CA THR A 21 -10.27 6.88 8.39
C THR A 21 -11.45 7.75 8.81
N LEU A 22 -12.18 7.35 9.85
CA LEU A 22 -13.36 8.09 10.33
C LEU A 22 -13.08 8.93 11.58
N GLY A 23 -11.88 8.84 12.13
CA GLY A 23 -11.45 9.55 13.33
C GLY A 23 -10.21 8.90 13.94
N GLN A 24 -9.49 9.66 14.75
CA GLN A 24 -8.25 9.23 15.35
C GLN A 24 -8.26 9.48 16.87
N PRO A 25 -8.45 8.44 17.69
CA PRO A 25 -8.50 8.62 19.15
C PRO A 25 -7.13 8.84 19.80
N VAL A 26 -6.03 8.45 19.13
CA VAL A 26 -4.65 8.56 19.65
C VAL A 26 -3.69 8.98 18.53
N GLY A 27 -2.82 9.93 18.84
CA GLY A 27 -1.84 10.51 17.90
C GLY A 27 -2.48 11.46 16.88
N GLU A 28 -1.65 11.97 15.97
CA GLU A 28 -2.09 12.79 14.83
C GLU A 28 -1.50 12.20 13.54
N GLN A 29 -2.37 11.81 12.62
CA GLN A 29 -2.09 11.35 11.26
C GLN A 29 -3.20 11.87 10.35
N ASP A 30 -2.84 12.79 9.46
CA ASP A 30 -3.75 13.33 8.45
C ASP A 30 -3.84 12.34 7.29
N ILE A 31 -4.70 11.32 7.44
CA ILE A 31 -4.88 10.24 6.47
C ILE A 31 -6.36 9.98 6.22
N ASP A 32 -6.79 10.01 4.96
CA ASP A 32 -8.18 9.74 4.59
C ASP A 32 -8.52 8.24 4.54
N GLU A 33 -7.52 7.41 4.26
CA GLU A 33 -7.70 5.98 3.97
C GLU A 33 -6.48 5.15 4.38
N ILE A 34 -6.74 3.92 4.81
CA ILE A 34 -5.73 2.91 5.07
C ILE A 34 -5.95 1.73 4.13
N ILE A 35 -4.89 1.35 3.40
CA ILE A 35 -4.89 0.22 2.48
C ILE A 35 -3.77 -0.74 2.86
N ALA A 36 -4.11 -2.01 3.01
CA ALA A 36 -3.13 -3.06 3.22
C ALA A 36 -3.01 -3.96 2.00
N PHE A 37 -1.74 -4.18 1.62
CA PHE A 37 -1.35 -5.01 0.50
C PHE A 37 -0.59 -6.22 1.02
N TRP A 38 -0.93 -7.40 0.53
CA TRP A 38 -0.13 -8.60 0.72
C TRP A 38 0.71 -8.85 -0.53
N TYR A 39 1.99 -9.14 -0.33
CA TYR A 39 2.93 -9.53 -1.37
C TYR A 39 3.48 -10.93 -1.07
N PRO A 40 3.69 -11.79 -2.08
CA PRO A 40 4.23 -13.14 -1.88
C PRO A 40 5.70 -13.12 -1.46
N SER A 41 6.41 -12.03 -1.72
CA SER A 41 7.78 -11.80 -1.24
C SER A 41 8.10 -10.31 -1.23
N HIS A 42 9.17 -9.93 -0.52
CA HIS A 42 9.73 -8.58 -0.61
C HIS A 42 10.15 -8.23 -2.06
N ARG A 43 10.61 -9.22 -2.83
CA ARG A 43 11.02 -9.01 -4.22
C ARG A 43 9.84 -8.62 -5.11
N ALA A 44 8.67 -9.25 -4.91
CA ALA A 44 7.44 -8.91 -5.62
C ALA A 44 7.03 -7.43 -5.41
N PHE A 45 7.18 -6.90 -4.19
CA PHE A 45 6.97 -5.49 -3.92
C PHE A 45 7.94 -4.58 -4.70
N LEU A 46 9.23 -4.93 -4.73
CA LEU A 46 10.24 -4.13 -5.45
C LEU A 46 10.03 -4.17 -6.97
N ASP A 47 9.60 -5.31 -7.50
CA ASP A 47 9.40 -5.50 -8.94
C ASP A 47 8.18 -4.74 -9.49
N LEU A 48 7.27 -4.22 -8.64
CA LEU A 48 6.23 -3.27 -9.06
C LEU A 48 6.79 -2.08 -9.83
N THR A 49 7.96 -1.58 -9.41
CA THR A 49 8.62 -0.42 -10.03
C THR A 49 9.19 -0.72 -11.42
N LYS A 50 9.21 -2.00 -11.82
CA LYS A 50 9.76 -2.49 -13.10
C LYS A 50 8.68 -3.04 -14.04
N THR A 51 7.42 -3.05 -13.61
CA THR A 51 6.30 -3.46 -14.45
C THR A 51 6.04 -2.44 -15.56
N GLU A 52 5.40 -2.88 -16.64
CA GLU A 52 4.93 -2.03 -17.73
C GLU A 52 3.90 -0.99 -17.28
N LEU A 53 3.29 -1.16 -16.09
CA LEU A 53 2.36 -0.21 -15.49
C LEU A 53 3.02 0.74 -14.47
N SER A 54 4.32 0.63 -14.25
CA SER A 54 5.07 1.38 -13.23
C SER A 54 4.92 2.90 -13.39
N GLU A 55 5.18 3.43 -14.59
CA GLU A 55 5.08 4.88 -14.85
C GLU A 55 3.67 5.41 -14.58
N LYS A 56 2.66 4.67 -15.04
CA LYS A 56 1.25 5.01 -14.83
C LYS A 56 0.86 4.94 -13.35
N ASN A 57 1.40 3.97 -12.60
CA ASN A 57 1.20 3.87 -11.16
C ASN A 57 1.78 5.09 -10.42
N PHE A 58 3.00 5.51 -10.77
CA PHE A 58 3.58 6.71 -10.18
C PHE A 58 2.81 7.98 -10.53
N ASP A 59 2.32 8.10 -11.77
CA ASP A 59 1.49 9.24 -12.18
C ASP A 59 0.19 9.33 -11.39
N LEU A 60 -0.54 8.22 -11.29
CA LEU A 60 -1.80 8.17 -10.54
C LEU A 60 -1.58 8.44 -9.05
N ARG A 61 -0.53 7.88 -8.45
CA ARG A 61 -0.18 8.14 -7.05
C ARG A 61 0.11 9.61 -6.80
N ARG A 62 0.90 10.25 -7.67
CA ARG A 62 1.22 11.68 -7.56
C ARG A 62 -0.01 12.58 -7.60
N ARG A 63 -1.04 12.17 -8.36
CA ARG A 63 -2.27 12.94 -8.53
C ARG A 63 -3.30 12.71 -7.41
N ALA A 64 -3.26 11.53 -6.78
CA ALA A 64 -4.27 11.10 -5.82
C ALA A 64 -3.81 11.16 -4.36
N ILE A 65 -2.50 11.17 -4.11
CA ILE A 65 -1.92 11.06 -2.78
C ILE A 65 -1.11 12.33 -2.50
N GLU A 66 -1.66 13.21 -1.65
CA GLU A 66 -0.94 14.38 -1.13
C GLU A 66 0.10 13.97 -0.08
N TYR A 67 -0.29 13.08 0.83
CA TYR A 67 0.54 12.53 1.89
C TYR A 67 0.34 11.02 2.00
N GLY A 68 1.40 10.26 2.28
CA GLY A 68 1.31 8.82 2.43
C GLY A 68 2.47 8.23 3.24
N VAL A 69 2.14 7.28 4.10
CA VAL A 69 3.10 6.51 4.90
C VAL A 69 3.05 5.05 4.47
N ILE A 70 4.22 4.43 4.30
CA ILE A 70 4.32 3.03 3.92
C ILE A 70 4.97 2.26 5.06
N HIS A 71 4.21 1.34 5.66
CA HIS A 71 4.71 0.43 6.66
C HIS A 71 4.91 -0.97 6.06
N ARG A 72 6.06 -1.57 6.33
CA ARG A 72 6.28 -2.99 6.09
C ARG A 72 5.96 -3.76 7.37
N CYS A 73 4.93 -4.60 7.32
CA CYS A 73 4.48 -5.42 8.44
C CYS A 73 4.74 -6.90 8.11
N PRO A 74 5.87 -7.49 8.54
CA PRO A 74 6.11 -8.91 8.34
C PRO A 74 5.33 -9.74 9.38
N ASP A 75 4.89 -10.93 8.98
CA ASP A 75 4.02 -11.79 9.80
C ASP A 75 4.70 -12.32 11.08
N ASP A 76 6.04 -12.26 11.14
CA ASP A 76 6.87 -12.82 12.20
C ASP A 76 7.40 -11.77 13.20
N VAL A 77 7.00 -10.50 13.07
CA VAL A 77 7.44 -9.43 13.97
C VAL A 77 6.26 -8.86 14.75
N ILE A 78 6.24 -9.13 16.05
CA ILE A 78 5.39 -8.42 17.00
C ILE A 78 6.19 -7.23 17.53
N PRO A 79 5.74 -5.97 17.31
CA PRO A 79 6.40 -4.80 17.89
C PRO A 79 6.45 -4.93 19.41
N LYS A 80 7.61 -4.69 20.01
CA LYS A 80 7.71 -4.58 21.47
C LYS A 80 7.14 -3.22 21.90
N PRO A 81 6.29 -3.18 22.93
CA PRO A 81 5.84 -1.89 23.47
C PRO A 81 7.05 -1.11 24.00
N SER A 82 7.06 0.18 23.69
CA SER A 82 7.98 1.19 24.23
C SER A 82 7.61 1.57 25.65
#